data_AF-A0A535XG44-F1
#
_entry.id   AF-A0A535XG44-F1
#
_cell.length_a   1.000
_cell.length_b   1.000
_cell.length_c   1.000
_cell.angle_alpha   90.00
_cell.angle_beta   90.00
_cell.angle_gamma   90.00
#
_symmetry.space_group_name_H-M   'P 1'
#
loop_
_entity.id
_entity.type
_entity.pdbx_description
1 polymer ?
#
loop_
_entity_poly.entity_id
_entity_poly.type
_entity_poly.pdbx_seq_one_letter_code
_entity_poly.pdbx_strand_id
1 'polypeptide(L)'
;MARRRRGTEMIQVELQSVAGCPHVNAARALLRECLLELQLDVAVADKVGAYPSPTILVNGADVMGAPASQAAACRLDVPTRQRLLAALSRPA
;
A
#
# COMPACT_ATOMS: atom_id res chain seq x y z
N MET A 1 -32.52 -10.40 -7.60
CA MET A 1 -31.48 -10.78 -6.61
C MET A 1 -30.18 -10.03 -6.93
N ALA A 2 -30.02 -8.79 -6.47
CA ALA A 2 -28.78 -8.03 -6.68
C ALA A 2 -28.46 -7.18 -5.44
N ARG A 3 -28.08 -7.85 -4.36
CA ARG A 3 -27.41 -7.19 -3.22
C ARG A 3 -25.93 -7.03 -3.59
N ARG A 4 -25.58 -6.00 -4.37
CA ARG A 4 -24.17 -5.56 -4.45
C ARG A 4 -23.96 -4.47 -3.40
N ARG A 5 -22.87 -4.62 -2.66
CA ARG A 5 -22.65 -4.15 -1.29
C ARG A 5 -22.72 -2.63 -1.15
N ARG A 6 -23.45 -2.17 -0.12
CA ARG A 6 -23.37 -0.80 0.41
C ARG A 6 -22.10 -0.70 1.27
N GLY A 7 -21.26 0.31 1.04
CA GLY A 7 -20.30 0.79 2.05
C GLY A 7 -18.83 0.37 1.93
N THR A 8 -18.31 0.11 0.73
CA THR A 8 -16.85 0.12 0.49
C THR A 8 -16.59 1.22 -0.52
N GLU A 9 -16.44 2.46 -0.04
CA GLU A 9 -15.83 3.53 -0.83
C GLU A 9 -14.55 2.99 -1.48
N MET A 10 -14.32 3.33 -2.75
CA MET A 10 -13.32 2.71 -3.63
C MET A 10 -11.90 2.91 -3.08
N ILE A 11 -11.48 2.08 -2.11
CA ILE A 11 -10.11 2.14 -1.58
C ILE A 11 -9.16 1.88 -2.74
N GLN A 12 -8.28 2.83 -3.03
CA GLN A 12 -7.24 2.72 -4.06
C GLN A 12 -5.92 2.37 -3.38
N VAL A 13 -5.28 1.27 -3.79
CA VAL A 13 -4.00 0.88 -3.23
C VAL A 13 -2.94 0.87 -4.33
N GLU A 14 -1.85 1.57 -4.09
CA GLU A 14 -0.73 1.65 -5.03
C GLU A 14 0.57 1.25 -4.34
N LEU A 15 1.35 0.38 -4.97
CA LEU A 15 2.68 0.01 -4.54
C LEU A 15 3.67 0.64 -5.51
N GLN A 16 4.34 1.70 -5.07
CA GLN A 16 5.38 2.37 -5.84
C GLN A 16 6.76 1.85 -5.41
N SER A 17 7.59 1.55 -6.40
CA SER A 17 8.93 1.02 -6.15
C SER A 17 9.95 1.46 -7.19
N VAL A 18 11.22 1.31 -6.85
CA VAL A 18 12.35 1.46 -7.78
C VAL A 18 12.81 0.08 -8.24
N ALA A 19 13.25 0.00 -9.49
CA ALA A 19 13.75 -1.23 -10.08
C ALA A 19 14.88 -1.83 -9.23
N GLY A 20 14.78 -3.12 -8.92
CA GLY A 20 15.81 -3.84 -8.16
C GLY A 20 15.75 -3.69 -6.64
N CYS A 21 14.73 -3.01 -6.07
CA CYS A 21 14.64 -2.91 -4.61
C CYS A 21 14.17 -4.24 -3.97
N PRO A 22 14.96 -4.83 -3.05
CA PRO A 22 14.66 -6.16 -2.50
C PRO A 22 13.44 -6.17 -1.57
N HIS A 23 13.10 -5.03 -0.96
CA HIS A 23 12.02 -4.92 0.02
C HIS A 23 10.61 -4.90 -0.61
N VAL A 24 10.50 -4.78 -1.94
CA VAL A 24 9.21 -4.64 -2.65
C VAL A 24 8.37 -5.91 -2.55
N ASN A 25 8.98 -7.07 -2.74
CA ASN A 25 8.27 -8.35 -2.67
C ASN A 25 7.73 -8.62 -1.27
N ALA A 26 8.53 -8.33 -0.23
CA ALA A 26 8.11 -8.46 1.16
C ALA A 26 6.97 -7.50 1.50
N ALA A 27 7.08 -6.23 1.09
CA ALA A 27 6.03 -5.23 1.28
C ALA A 27 4.72 -5.62 0.57
N ARG A 28 4.81 -6.16 -0.64
CA ARG A 28 3.66 -6.66 -1.40
C ARG A 28 2.98 -7.85 -0.75
N ALA A 29 3.75 -8.80 -0.22
CA ALA A 29 3.20 -9.94 0.50
C ALA A 29 2.43 -9.50 1.75
N LEU A 30 3.04 -8.64 2.58
CA LEU A 30 2.41 -8.06 3.76
C LEU A 30 1.13 -7.30 3.42
N LEU A 31 1.14 -6.50 2.35
CA LEU A 31 -0.04 -5.78 1.90
C LEU A 31 -1.20 -6.73 1.54
N ARG A 32 -0.90 -7.82 0.81
CA ARG A 32 -1.92 -8.82 0.45
C ARG A 32 -2.48 -9.53 1.68
N GLU A 33 -1.65 -9.87 2.65
CA GLU A 33 -2.10 -10.47 3.91
C GLU A 33 -3.04 -9.54 4.66
N CYS A 34 -2.72 -8.25 4.78
CA CYS A 34 -3.59 -7.26 5.41
C CYS A 34 -4.92 -7.08 4.67
N LEU A 35 -4.91 -7.07 3.34
CA LEU A 35 -6.14 -6.97 2.54
C LEU A 35 -7.04 -8.19 2.74
N LEU A 36 -6.46 -9.40 2.76
CA LEU A 36 -7.19 -10.64 3.04
C LEU A 36 -7.78 -10.67 4.45
N GLU A 37 -7.02 -10.22 5.45
CA GLU A 37 -7.47 -10.12 6.83
C GLU A 37 -8.65 -9.16 7.00
N LEU A 38 -8.61 -8.02 6.32
CA LEU A 38 -9.70 -7.05 6.32
C LEU A 38 -10.83 -7.39 5.34
N GLN A 39 -10.71 -8.51 4.61
CA GLN A 39 -11.65 -8.95 3.56
C GLN A 39 -11.95 -7.84 2.54
N LEU A 40 -10.91 -7.06 2.21
CA LEU A 40 -10.95 -5.98 1.24
C LEU A 40 -10.60 -6.53 -0.15
N ASP A 41 -11.57 -6.49 -1.07
CA ASP A 41 -11.39 -6.84 -2.47
C ASP A 41 -10.93 -5.61 -3.25
N VAL A 42 -9.65 -5.24 -3.07
CA VAL A 42 -9.05 -4.02 -3.64
C VAL A 42 -7.93 -4.38 -4.60
N ALA A 43 -7.94 -3.76 -5.78
CA ALA A 43 -6.84 -3.89 -6.74
C ALA A 43 -5.61 -3.09 -6.28
N VAL A 44 -4.45 -3.75 -6.28
CA VAL A 44 -3.15 -3.12 -5.98
C VAL A 44 -2.45 -2.77 -7.29
N ALA A 45 -2.34 -1.48 -7.60
CA ALA A 45 -1.59 -0.99 -8.75
C ALA A 45 -0.09 -0.98 -8.43
N ASP A 46 0.72 -1.69 -9.21
CA ASP A 46 2.17 -1.66 -9.05
C ASP A 46 2.80 -0.68 -10.03
N LYS A 47 3.58 0.26 -9.49
CA LYS A 47 4.23 1.32 -10.25
C LYS A 47 5.72 1.26 -9.98
N VAL A 48 6.49 0.95 -11.01
CA VAL A 48 7.95 1.02 -10.96
C VAL A 48 8.41 2.33 -11.56
N GLY A 49 9.20 3.11 -10.83
CA GLY A 49 9.67 4.41 -11.28
C GLY A 49 10.68 5.04 -10.32
N ALA A 50 10.91 6.34 -10.48
CA ALA A 50 11.83 7.12 -9.66
C ALA A 50 11.18 7.52 -8.31
N TYR A 51 10.70 6.54 -7.56
CA TYR A 51 10.02 6.72 -6.28
C TYR A 51 10.88 6.20 -5.13
N PRO A 52 10.75 6.76 -3.90
CA PRO A 52 11.26 6.10 -2.72
C PRO A 52 10.57 4.73 -2.58
N SER A 53 11.33 3.68 -2.34
CA SER A 53 10.84 2.30 -2.47
C SER A 53 11.07 1.48 -1.22
N PRO A 54 10.12 0.68 -0.72
CA PRO A 54 8.74 0.55 -1.17
C PRO A 54 7.84 1.65 -0.59
N THR A 55 7.03 2.30 -1.41
CA THR A 55 5.97 3.22 -0.97
C THR A 55 4.62 2.56 -1.20
N ILE A 56 3.78 2.52 -0.17
CA ILE A 56 2.40 2.03 -0.30
C ILE A 56 1.48 3.22 -0.10
N LEU A 57 0.70 3.56 -1.13
CA LEU A 57 -0.34 4.56 -1.03
C LEU A 57 -1.69 3.88 -0.82
N VAL A 58 -2.47 4.39 0.14
CA VAL A 58 -3.88 4.04 0.34
C VAL A 58 -4.67 5.32 0.13
N ASN A 59 -5.56 5.34 -0.86
CA ASN A 59 -6.29 6.54 -1.29
C ASN A 59 -5.39 7.74 -1.57
N GLY A 60 -4.19 7.49 -2.13
CA GLY A 60 -3.17 8.51 -2.39
C GLY A 60 -2.34 8.94 -1.17
N ALA A 61 -2.62 8.43 0.03
CA ALA A 61 -1.84 8.70 1.24
C ALA A 61 -0.79 7.62 1.51
N ASP A 62 0.48 8.01 1.72
CA ASP A 62 1.53 7.04 2.11
C ASP A 62 1.23 6.48 3.50
N VAL A 63 1.12 5.15 3.58
CA VAL A 63 0.93 4.37 4.81
C VAL A 63 2.02 4.68 5.85
N MET A 64 3.24 4.96 5.38
CA MET A 64 4.38 5.26 6.24
C MET A 64 4.50 6.75 6.59
N GLY A 65 3.65 7.61 6.02
CA GLY A 65 3.77 9.06 6.07
C GLY A 65 4.71 9.61 5.00
N ALA A 66 4.95 10.92 5.00
CA ALA A 66 5.85 11.56 4.03
C ALA A 66 7.24 10.89 4.09
N PRO A 67 7.79 10.42 2.96
CA PRO A 67 9.08 9.76 2.95
C PRO A 67 10.16 10.76 3.37
N ALA A 68 11.13 10.29 4.16
CA ALA A 68 12.25 11.13 4.63
C ALA A 68 13.12 11.66 3.47
N SER A 69 13.05 11.01 2.30
CA SER A 69 13.69 11.44 1.07
C SER A 69 12.79 11.15 -0.12
N GLN A 70 12.72 12.09 -1.06
CA GLN A 70 12.07 11.89 -2.35
C GLN A 70 13.01 11.23 -3.38
N ALA A 71 14.21 10.85 -2.97
CA ALA A 71 15.15 10.15 -3.85
C ALA A 71 14.58 8.78 -4.28
N ALA A 72 14.88 8.40 -5.52
CA ALA A 72 14.58 7.09 -6.09
C ALA A 72 15.48 5.99 -5.49
N ALA A 73 15.33 5.73 -4.20
CA ALA A 73 16.17 4.80 -3.45
C ALA A 73 15.33 3.91 -2.54
N CYS A 74 15.92 2.79 -2.11
CA CYS A 74 15.27 1.95 -1.12
C CYS A 74 15.20 2.69 0.22
N ARG A 75 13.99 2.89 0.73
CA ARG A 75 13.75 3.41 2.06
C ARG A 75 14.21 2.38 3.10
N LEU A 76 14.80 2.87 4.18
CA LEU A 76 15.23 2.07 5.32
C LEU A 76 14.06 1.80 6.29
N ASP A 77 13.06 2.69 6.32
CA ASP A 77 11.80 2.47 7.02
C ASP A 77 10.91 1.51 6.23
N VAL A 78 11.03 0.21 6.50
CA VAL A 78 10.23 -0.81 5.83
C VAL A 78 8.78 -0.79 6.34
N PRO A 79 7.76 -0.91 5.47
CA PRO A 79 6.36 -0.96 5.90
C PRO A 79 6.08 -2.15 6.82
N THR A 80 5.35 -1.87 7.91
CA THR A 80 4.94 -2.86 8.91
C THR A 80 3.45 -3.15 8.83
N ARG A 81 3.07 -4.39 9.21
CA ARG A 81 1.68 -4.84 9.24
C ARG A 81 0.76 -3.90 10.03
N GLN A 82 1.22 -3.41 11.18
CA GLN A 82 0.42 -2.54 12.04
C GLN A 82 0.09 -1.20 11.38
N ARG A 83 1.04 -0.60 10.65
CA ARG A 83 0.79 0.64 9.90
C ARG A 83 -0.14 0.40 8.71
N LEU A 84 0.03 -0.71 7.99
CA LEU A 84 -0.86 -1.10 6.90
C LEU A 84 -2.31 -1.25 7.36
N LEU A 85 -2.55 -2.01 8.42
CA LEU A 85 -3.88 -2.17 8.98
C LEU A 85 -4.48 -0.84 9.46
N ALA A 86 -3.69 0.01 10.12
CA ALA A 86 -4.16 1.33 10.55
C ALA A 86 -4.55 2.23 9.37
N ALA A 87 -3.78 2.20 8.27
CA ALA A 87 -4.10 2.98 7.07
C ALA A 87 -5.32 2.44 6.32
N LEU A 88 -5.44 1.11 6.19
CA LEU A 88 -6.58 0.44 5.52
C LEU A 88 -7.88 0.52 6.33
N SER A 89 -7.79 0.63 7.66
CA SER A 89 -8.95 0.75 8.55
C SER A 89 -9.40 2.20 8.76
N ARG A 90 -8.66 3.18 8.23
CA ARG A 90 -9.03 4.59 8.34
C ARG A 90 -10.13 4.89 7.31
N PRO A 91 -11.34 5.29 7.73
CA PRO A 91 -12.32 5.78 6.79
C PRO A 91 -11.77 7.02 6.08
N ALA A 92 -12.03 7.11 4.77
CA ALA A 92 -11.66 8.26 3.95
C ALA A 92 -12.32 9.55 4.46
#